data_AF-A0A2N5JTA0-F1
#
_entry.id   AF-A0A2N5JTA0-F1
#
_cell.length_a   1.000
_cell.length_b   1.000
_cell.length_c   1.000
_cell.angle_alpha   90.00
_cell.angle_beta   90.00
_cell.angle_gamma   90.00
#
_symmetry.space_group_name_H-M   'P 1'
#
loop_
_entity.id
_entity.type
_entity.pdbx_description
1 polymer ?
#
loop_
_entity_poly.entity_id
_entity_poly.type
_entity_poly.pdbx_seq_one_letter_code
_entity_poly.pdbx_strand_id
1 'polypeptide(L)'
;MISYYVSFLVVVHPSCIPFIRQTEETLFQAQNALKTARAELTKLESKQKMTELLAQEGAISRKQWEQFQQQIKQTKTEIADMEKIAKEATAQITTLKAMPQCSSKPSPQKIQETL
;
A
#
# COMPACT_ATOMS: atom_id res chain seq x y z
N MET A 1 -24.50 12.94 -27.82
CA MET A 1 -23.21 12.27 -28.08
C MET A 1 -23.02 11.19 -27.03
N ILE A 2 -23.22 9.92 -27.39
CA ILE A 2 -23.04 8.79 -26.49
C ILE A 2 -21.56 8.38 -26.57
N SER A 3 -20.80 8.68 -25.52
CA SER A 3 -19.38 8.35 -25.44
C SER A 3 -19.25 6.90 -24.95
N TYR A 4 -18.88 5.99 -25.85
CA TYR A 4 -18.62 4.60 -25.52
C TYR A 4 -17.30 4.50 -24.75
N TYR A 5 -17.37 4.27 -23.44
CA TYR A 5 -16.22 3.80 -22.67
C TYR A 5 -15.88 2.38 -23.15
N VAL A 6 -14.90 2.27 -24.05
CA VAL A 6 -14.30 0.98 -24.39
C VAL A 6 -13.51 0.52 -23.17
N SER A 7 -14.14 -0.28 -22.33
CA SER A 7 -13.48 -1.07 -21.31
C SER A 7 -12.51 -2.02 -22.02
N PHE A 8 -11.25 -1.60 -22.18
CA PHE A 8 -10.14 -2.51 -22.44
C PHE A 8 -10.03 -3.44 -21.24
N LEU A 9 -10.79 -4.54 -21.27
CA LEU A 9 -10.56 -5.68 -20.40
C LEU A 9 -9.17 -6.20 -20.73
N VAL A 10 -8.18 -5.75 -19.97
CA VAL A 10 -6.86 -6.37 -19.93
C VAL A 10 -7.09 -7.77 -19.40
N VAL A 11 -7.29 -8.72 -20.30
CA VAL A 11 -7.39 -10.13 -19.96
C VAL A 11 -5.98 -10.55 -19.52
N VAL A 12 -5.84 -10.82 -18.22
CA VAL A 12 -4.59 -11.21 -17.61
C VAL A 12 -4.37 -12.70 -17.86
N HIS A 13 -3.21 -13.06 -18.38
CA HIS A 13 -2.85 -14.45 -18.63
C HIS A 13 -2.91 -15.25 -17.31
N PRO A 14 -3.51 -16.45 -17.29
CA PRO A 14 -3.78 -17.21 -16.06
C PRO A 14 -2.53 -17.54 -15.23
N SER A 15 -1.35 -17.61 -15.85
CA SER A 15 -0.07 -17.82 -15.15
C SER A 15 0.39 -16.62 -14.32
N CYS A 16 -0.07 -15.40 -14.62
CA CYS A 16 0.30 -14.18 -13.89
C CYS A 16 -0.70 -13.83 -12.77
N ILE A 17 -1.91 -14.41 -12.81
CA ILE A 17 -2.95 -14.22 -11.79
C ILE A 17 -2.46 -14.57 -10.36
N PRO A 18 -1.78 -15.70 -10.08
CA PRO A 18 -1.37 -16.01 -8.70
C PRO A 18 -0.38 -14.97 -8.15
N PHE A 19 0.57 -14.50 -8.96
CA PHE A 19 1.54 -13.48 -8.56
C PHE A 19 0.85 -12.14 -8.30
N ILE A 20 -0.05 -11.72 -9.20
CA ILE A 20 -0.83 -10.49 -9.02
C ILE A 20 -1.65 -10.56 -7.74
N ARG A 21 -2.32 -11.69 -7.46
CA ARG A 21 -3.10 -11.85 -6.22
C ARG A 21 -2.24 -11.78 -4.97
N GLN A 22 -1.07 -12.43 -4.97
CA GLN A 22 -0.14 -12.38 -3.84
C GLN A 22 0.36 -10.94 -3.58
N THR A 23 0.67 -10.19 -4.65
CA THR A 23 1.07 -8.79 -4.52
C THR A 23 -0.11 -7.90 -4.09
N GLU A 24 -1.34 -8.18 -4.55
CA GLU A 24 -2.57 -7.50 -4.11
C GLU A 24 -2.87 -7.75 -2.63
N GLU A 25 -2.66 -8.97 -2.13
CA GLU A 25 -2.75 -9.29 -0.69
C GLU A 25 -1.74 -8.51 0.14
N THR A 26 -0.49 -8.42 -0.34
CA THR A 26 0.57 -7.62 0.32
C THR A 26 0.19 -6.14 0.38
N LEU A 27 -0.32 -5.60 -0.73
CA LEU A 27 -0.81 -4.23 -0.80
C LEU A 27 -1.96 -3.99 0.19
N PHE A 28 -2.92 -4.92 0.25
CA PHE A 28 -4.06 -4.84 1.17
C PHE A 28 -3.60 -4.86 2.64
N GLN A 29 -2.67 -5.75 2.99
CA GLN A 29 -2.10 -5.82 4.34
C GLN A 29 -1.38 -4.52 4.70
N ALA A 30 -0.53 -3.99 3.82
CA ALA A 30 0.18 -2.74 4.03
C ALA A 30 -0.79 -1.54 4.20
N GLN A 31 -1.85 -1.47 3.40
CA GLN A 31 -2.87 -0.41 3.52
C GLN A 31 -3.64 -0.47 4.83
N ASN A 32 -3.99 -1.66 5.31
CA ASN A 32 -4.63 -1.82 6.61
C ASN A 32 -3.69 -1.45 7.77
N ALA A 33 -2.43 -1.85 7.69
CA ALA A 33 -1.40 -1.45 8.65
C ALA A 33 -1.23 0.07 8.67
N LEU A 34 -1.17 0.72 7.51
CA LEU A 34 -1.10 2.19 7.39
C LEU A 34 -2.28 2.89 8.04
N LYS A 35 -3.50 2.39 7.82
CA LYS A 35 -4.71 2.97 8.43
C LYS A 35 -4.62 2.94 9.97
N THR A 36 -4.22 1.79 10.52
CA THR A 36 -4.08 1.61 11.97
C THR A 36 -2.96 2.47 12.53
N ALA A 37 -1.78 2.45 11.91
CA ALA A 37 -0.61 3.22 12.35
C ALA A 37 -0.87 4.74 12.30
N ARG A 38 -1.56 5.23 11.26
CA ARG A 38 -1.96 6.65 11.16
C ARG A 38 -2.98 7.04 12.24
N ALA A 39 -3.91 6.14 12.58
CA ALA A 39 -4.86 6.38 13.67
C ALA A 39 -4.14 6.46 15.03
N GLU A 40 -3.19 5.55 15.29
CA GLU A 40 -2.39 5.59 16.52
C GLU A 40 -1.48 6.83 16.56
N LEU A 41 -0.87 7.21 15.44
CA LEU A 41 -0.08 8.44 15.36
C LEU A 41 -0.93 9.67 15.69
N THR A 42 -2.13 9.78 15.11
CA THR A 42 -3.04 10.89 15.38
C THR A 42 -3.39 10.97 16.86
N LYS A 43 -3.65 9.81 17.49
CA LYS A 43 -3.91 9.71 18.93
C LYS A 43 -2.70 10.13 19.77
N LEU A 44 -1.49 9.71 19.41
CA LEU A 44 -0.27 10.14 20.10
C LEU A 44 -0.05 11.65 19.92
N GLU A 45 -0.15 12.18 18.71
CA GLU A 45 0.02 13.61 18.44
C GLU A 45 -1.02 14.46 19.18
N SER A 46 -2.27 14.00 19.30
CA SER A 46 -3.30 14.69 20.10
C SER A 46 -2.95 14.81 21.58
N LYS A 47 -2.19 13.85 22.12
CA LYS A 47 -1.75 13.83 23.52
C LYS A 47 -0.43 14.57 23.74
N GLN A 48 0.32 14.85 22.67
CA GLN A 48 1.68 15.39 22.76
C GLN A 48 1.76 16.68 23.57
N LYS A 49 0.88 17.65 23.29
CA LYS A 49 0.86 18.93 24.01
C LYS A 49 0.56 18.75 25.49
N MET A 50 -0.37 17.86 25.84
CA MET A 50 -0.71 17.58 27.23
C MET A 50 0.46 16.90 27.95
N THR A 51 1.08 15.90 27.33
CA THR A 51 2.22 15.18 27.91
C THR A 51 3.45 16.09 28.04
N GLU A 52 3.66 17.03 27.11
CA GLU A 52 4.69 18.06 27.21
C GLU A 52 4.49 18.95 28.45
N LEU A 53 3.25 19.45 28.66
CA LEU A 53 2.92 20.26 29.83
C LEU A 53 3.14 19.48 31.14
N LEU A 54 2.70 18.22 31.20
CA LEU A 54 2.92 17.37 32.37
C LEU A 54 4.42 17.16 32.66
N ALA A 55 5.27 17.12 31.63
CA ALA A 55 6.72 17.02 31.81
C ALA A 55 7.31 18.33 32.35
N GLN A 56 6.83 19.48 31.85
CA GLN A 56 7.25 20.80 32.31
C GLN A 56 6.84 21.07 33.76
N GLU A 57 5.65 20.63 34.16
CA GLU A 57 5.13 20.72 35.53
C GLU A 57 5.78 19.69 36.49
N GLY A 58 6.61 18.78 35.97
CA GLY A 58 7.24 17.71 36.76
C GLY A 58 6.30 16.59 37.18
N ALA A 59 5.06 16.57 36.66
CA ALA A 59 4.08 15.52 36.92
C ALA A 59 4.45 14.19 36.25
N ILE A 60 5.26 14.21 35.18
CA ILE A 60 5.91 13.03 34.61
C ILE A 60 7.42 13.21 34.55
N SER A 61 8.15 12.11 34.64
CA SER A 61 9.61 12.12 34.51
C SER A 61 10.04 12.43 33.07
N ARG A 62 11.23 13.04 32.95
CA ARG A 62 11.89 13.25 31.65
C ARG A 62 12.01 11.95 30.84
N LYS A 63 12.29 10.82 31.49
CA LYS A 63 12.35 9.51 30.85
C LYS A 63 11.01 9.10 30.23
N GLN A 64 9.89 9.34 30.92
CA GLN A 64 8.54 9.06 30.39
C GLN A 64 8.23 9.95 29.18
N TRP A 65 8.63 11.22 29.22
CA TRP A 65 8.50 12.12 28.07
C TRP A 65 9.32 11.67 26.87
N GLU A 66 10.58 11.28 27.09
CA GLU A 66 11.47 10.77 26.04
C GLU A 66 10.92 9.46 25.44
N GLN A 67 10.38 8.55 26.26
CA GLN A 67 9.72 7.33 25.79
C GLN A 67 8.50 7.64 24.91
N PHE A 68 7.68 8.62 25.31
CA PHE A 68 6.53 9.04 24.52
C PHE A 68 6.95 9.64 23.17
N GLN A 69 7.98 10.49 23.16
CA GLN A 69 8.55 11.03 21.91
C GLN A 69 9.12 9.92 21.03
N GLN A 70 9.76 8.91 21.64
CA GLN A 70 10.29 7.76 20.91
C GLN A 70 9.18 6.90 20.29
N GLN A 71 8.05 6.72 20.98
CA GLN A 71 6.87 6.05 20.41
C GLN A 71 6.35 6.78 19.17
N ILE A 72 6.19 8.11 19.23
CA ILE A 72 5.80 8.91 18.05
C ILE A 72 6.77 8.69 16.89
N LYS A 73 8.08 8.75 17.16
CA LYS A 73 9.12 8.56 16.14
C LYS A 73 9.07 7.16 15.52
N GLN A 74 8.88 6.13 16.34
CA GLN A 74 8.74 4.74 15.88
C GLN A 74 7.52 4.58 14.99
N THR A 75 6.34 5.04 15.43
CA THR A 75 5.11 4.97 14.63
C THR A 75 5.24 5.74 13.30
N LYS A 76 5.91 6.91 13.28
CA LYS A 76 6.21 7.63 12.02
C LYS A 76 7.11 6.83 11.08
N THR A 77 8.09 6.11 11.62
CA THR A 77 8.99 5.26 10.84
C THR A 77 8.23 4.07 10.26
N GLU A 78 7.41 3.40 11.06
CA GLU A 78 6.55 2.30 10.61
C GLU A 78 5.60 2.73 9.49
N ILE A 79 5.00 3.93 9.59
CA ILE A 79 4.17 4.49 8.52
C ILE A 79 5.00 4.67 7.24
N ALA A 80 6.20 5.25 7.32
CA ALA A 80 7.05 5.45 6.15
C ALA A 80 7.44 4.12 5.47
N ASP A 81 7.77 3.10 6.26
CA ASP A 81 8.11 1.77 5.76
C ASP A 81 6.92 1.10 5.08
N MET A 82 5.72 1.18 5.67
CA MET A 82 4.51 0.62 5.08
C MET A 82 4.06 1.37 3.81
N GLU A 83 4.28 2.69 3.75
CA GLU A 83 4.05 3.48 2.54
C GLU A 83 4.98 3.06 1.40
N LYS A 84 6.24 2.78 1.73
CA LYS A 84 7.21 2.25 0.76
C LYS A 84 6.76 0.89 0.23
N ILE A 85 6.39 -0.04 1.11
CA ILE A 85 5.88 -1.38 0.72
C ILE A 85 4.64 -1.24 -0.18
N ALA A 86 3.69 -0.39 0.19
CA ALA A 86 2.48 -0.17 -0.61
C ALA A 86 2.80 0.39 -2.02
N LYS A 87 3.74 1.32 -2.11
CA LYS A 87 4.22 1.87 -3.40
C LYS A 87 4.89 0.81 -4.25
N GLU A 88 5.78 0.01 -3.66
CA GLU A 88 6.48 -1.08 -4.35
C GLU A 88 5.52 -2.17 -4.84
N ALA A 89 4.57 -2.60 -4.00
CA ALA A 89 3.54 -3.56 -4.37
C ALA A 89 2.63 -3.02 -5.50
N THR A 90 2.24 -1.74 -5.43
CA THR A 90 1.46 -1.10 -6.50
C THR A 90 2.25 -1.08 -7.81
N ALA A 91 3.53 -0.70 -7.78
CA ALA A 91 4.39 -0.71 -8.96
C ALA A 91 4.52 -2.11 -9.56
N GLN A 92 4.71 -3.15 -8.73
CA GLN A 92 4.78 -4.54 -9.17
C GLN A 92 3.49 -5.01 -9.83
N ILE A 93 2.31 -4.69 -9.26
CA ILE A 93 1.01 -5.01 -9.87
C ILE A 93 0.89 -4.33 -11.24
N THR A 94 1.25 -3.06 -11.35
CA THR A 94 1.23 -2.32 -12.62
C THR A 94 2.18 -2.95 -13.65
N THR A 95 3.40 -3.30 -13.25
CA THR A 95 4.38 -3.98 -14.13
C THR A 95 3.85 -5.33 -14.60
N LEU A 96 3.36 -6.17 -13.69
CA LEU A 96 2.81 -7.49 -14.02
C LEU A 96 1.61 -7.39 -14.98
N LYS A 97 0.72 -6.41 -14.79
CA LYS A 97 -0.42 -6.17 -15.68
C LYS A 97 0.00 -5.65 -17.06
N ALA A 98 1.14 -4.96 -17.16
CA ALA A 98 1.68 -4.42 -18.41
C ALA A 98 2.60 -5.40 -19.17
N MET A 99 3.07 -6.47 -18.52
CA MET A 99 3.94 -7.46 -19.16
C MET A 99 3.22 -8.16 -20.33
N PRO A 100 3.82 -8.23 -21.53
CA PRO A 100 3.18 -8.88 -22.69
C PRO A 100 2.83 -10.35 -22.46
N GLN A 101 3.65 -11.09 -21.72
CA GLN A 101 3.35 -12.48 -21.32
C GLN A 101 2.20 -12.59 -20.30
N CYS A 102 1.82 -11.49 -19.65
CA CYS A 102 0.70 -11.42 -18.72
C CYS A 102 -0.53 -10.75 -19.33
N SER A 103 -0.41 -10.17 -20.53
CA SER A 103 -1.54 -9.68 -21.32
C SER A 103 -1.87 -10.76 -22.34
N SER A 104 -3.01 -11.44 -22.21
CA SER A 104 -3.43 -12.37 -23.25
C SER A 104 -3.88 -11.57 -24.47
N LYS A 105 -2.93 -11.18 -25.32
CA LYS A 105 -3.28 -10.90 -26.71
C LYS A 105 -3.87 -12.20 -27.27
N PRO A 106 -5.06 -12.18 -27.88
CA PRO A 106 -5.49 -13.32 -28.68
C PRO A 106 -4.41 -13.54 -29.73
N SER A 107 -3.79 -14.73 -29.75
CA SER A 107 -2.94 -15.12 -30.87
C SER A 107 -3.80 -15.05 -32.14
N PRO A 108 -3.34 -14.47 -33.25
CA PRO A 108 -4.01 -14.65 -34.52
C PRO A 108 -4.07 -16.15 -34.77
N GLN A 109 -5.27 -16.73 -34.72
CA GLN A 109 -5.48 -18.10 -35.14
C GLN A 109 -4.94 -18.19 -36.57
N LYS A 110 -3.97 -19.08 -36.81
CA LYS A 110 -3.60 -19.48 -38.16
C LYS A 110 -4.89 -19.95 -38.83
N ILE A 111 -5.43 -19.16 -39.75
CA ILE A 111 -6.38 -19.63 -40.74
C ILE A 111 -5.55 -20.61 -41.58
N GLN A 112 -5.63 -21.91 -41.25
CA GLN A 112 -5.24 -22.94 -42.18
C GLN A 112 -6.23 -22.85 -43.34
N GLU A 113 -5.77 -22.26 -44.44
CA GLU A 113 -6.35 -22.47 -45.76
C GLU A 113 -6.43 -23.98 -45.97
N THR A 114 -7.65 -24.51 -45.88
CA THR A 114 -7.94 -25.86 -46.33
C THR A 114 -8.39 -25.69 -47.78
N LEU A 115 -7.49 -26.04 -48.70
CA LEU A 115 -7.81 -26.35 -50.09
C LEU A 115 -8.69 -27.60 -50.18
#